data_AF-A0A7D5KM77-F1
#
_entry.id   AF-A0A7D5KM77-F1
#
_cell.length_a   1.000
_cell.length_b   1.000
_cell.length_c   1.000
_cell.angle_alpha   90.00
_cell.angle_beta   90.00
_cell.angle_gamma   90.00
#
_symmetry.space_group_name_H-M   'P 1'
#
loop_
_entity.id
_entity.type
_entity.pdbx_description
1 polymer ?
#
loop_
_entity_poly.entity_id
_entity_poly.type
_entity_poly.pdbx_seq_one_letter_code
_entity_poly.pdbx_strand_id
1 'polypeptide(L)'
;MRTILTILAIAGVVVTGTMVSPAVVTAQESDTQTITSCTTITEPGVYALGNDITNTSADSCIQIESGDVVLDGEGHSLTGDGDGVAVDVTAHEERNQDPYVNVTVRDLQVESWGTGLEFVNTRNATASDVTVTDADIGVRAGSSTAHLPGYDATAHGTTVVDSTVRDVGYGVVGEISNDVEVVDNTVAEYDDVGVRLDVVSNSSFSGNEIVGSNESRDAAIRLGATEDPYDDGSHDNVIESNRIVDSIVDVDLERDSVTRNRVVRNDVTRGGIHVSGSRGPATRTVVAGNELTDSSIDVVLASGVTVEENVLTNPGAAPDESIRLNDAGPVTVRNNSITGASTGILIEHLSKENTVVDNTVTDSDVGVTIQEDSVNNTVEGNTIANNGNGVEISLVDSYEDGTNYVRGNDIVDNENGVFVEATDQPLVVESNQISDNENGIKVQASAVCSAGAEGAELLSVHGNTLADNAAYGVLNENGDVLNATGNFWGASDGPSSADDADAPFEDPVTGELANGSGTAVSEDPNAAGQSNVHFDSWLQQPPEDAGAGNESAS
;
A
#
# COMPACT_ATOMS: atom_id res chain seq x y z
N MET A 1 4.70 -85.88 19.68
CA MET A 1 5.06 -86.20 21.08
C MET A 1 5.33 -84.87 21.77
N ARG A 2 4.49 -84.42 22.73
CA ARG A 2 4.68 -84.63 24.18
C ARG A 2 6.09 -84.20 24.61
N THR A 3 6.39 -83.26 25.51
CA THR A 3 5.71 -82.55 26.62
C THR A 3 6.82 -81.54 27.10
N ILE A 4 6.63 -80.33 27.65
CA ILE A 4 6.34 -79.98 29.06
C ILE A 4 6.37 -78.45 29.18
N LEU A 5 5.33 -77.95 29.84
CA LEU A 5 5.08 -76.59 30.29
C LEU A 5 5.71 -76.42 31.69
N THR A 6 6.40 -75.30 31.96
CA THR A 6 6.75 -74.89 33.32
C THR A 6 6.05 -73.58 33.63
N ILE A 7 5.09 -73.64 34.56
CA ILE A 7 4.29 -72.52 35.06
C ILE A 7 5.07 -71.83 36.19
N LEU A 8 5.27 -70.52 36.10
CA LEU A 8 5.65 -69.67 37.22
C LEU A 8 4.40 -68.93 37.69
N ALA A 9 3.97 -69.18 38.92
CA ALA A 9 2.84 -68.52 39.55
C ALA A 9 3.27 -67.19 40.18
N ILE A 10 2.63 -66.09 39.81
CA ILE A 10 2.69 -64.82 40.55
C ILE A 10 1.27 -64.53 41.05
N ALA A 11 1.14 -64.47 42.37
CA ALA A 11 -0.09 -64.13 43.07
C ALA A 11 -0.39 -62.63 42.92
N GLY A 12 -1.43 -62.31 42.16
CA GLY A 12 -1.98 -60.96 42.03
C GLY A 12 -3.13 -60.74 43.02
N VAL A 13 -3.00 -59.69 43.83
CA VAL A 13 -3.98 -59.19 44.80
C VAL A 13 -5.29 -58.83 44.09
N VAL A 14 -6.42 -59.35 44.61
CA VAL A 14 -7.77 -58.99 44.15
C VAL A 14 -8.14 -57.65 44.79
N VAL A 15 -8.10 -56.57 43.99
CA VAL A 15 -8.77 -55.30 44.29
C VAL A 15 -10.11 -55.33 43.56
N THR A 16 -11.21 -55.34 44.31
CA THR A 16 -12.57 -55.24 43.75
C THR A 16 -12.83 -53.79 43.32
N GLY A 17 -12.43 -53.45 42.11
CA GLY A 17 -12.84 -52.22 41.44
C GLY A 17 -14.23 -52.41 40.81
N THR A 18 -15.20 -51.61 41.24
CA THR A 18 -16.47 -51.45 40.53
C THR A 18 -16.19 -50.89 39.14
N MET A 19 -16.42 -51.68 38.09
CA MET A 19 -16.36 -51.20 36.72
C MET A 19 -17.50 -50.21 36.48
N VAL A 20 -17.17 -48.92 36.42
CA VAL A 20 -18.05 -47.90 35.84
C VAL A 20 -17.88 -48.03 34.33
N SER A 21 -18.93 -48.45 33.63
CA SER A 21 -18.95 -48.46 32.17
C SER A 21 -18.68 -47.05 31.65
N PRO A 22 -17.84 -46.85 30.62
CA PRO A 22 -17.75 -45.56 29.96
C PRO A 22 -19.12 -45.22 29.38
N ALA A 23 -19.66 -44.06 29.76
CA ALA A 23 -20.83 -43.51 29.12
C ALA A 23 -20.50 -43.32 27.64
N VAL A 24 -21.26 -43.99 26.77
CA VAL A 24 -21.26 -43.71 25.34
C VAL A 24 -21.85 -42.32 25.22
N VAL A 25 -21.01 -41.33 24.91
CA VAL A 25 -21.49 -40.02 24.47
C VAL A 25 -22.00 -40.25 23.05
N THR A 26 -23.30 -40.50 22.92
CA THR A 26 -23.99 -40.39 21.65
C THR A 26 -23.96 -38.91 21.26
N ALA A 27 -23.32 -38.57 20.15
CA ALA A 27 -23.56 -37.29 19.48
C ALA A 27 -25.07 -37.22 19.20
N GLN A 28 -25.74 -36.29 19.87
CA GLN A 28 -27.16 -36.04 19.70
C GLN A 28 -27.35 -35.43 18.30
N GLU A 29 -28.13 -36.07 17.43
CA GLU A 29 -28.65 -35.38 16.25
C GLU A 29 -29.44 -34.18 16.76
N SER A 30 -28.98 -32.96 16.47
CA SER A 30 -29.72 -31.74 16.76
C SER A 30 -30.94 -31.73 15.85
N ASP A 31 -32.14 -31.99 16.40
CA ASP A 31 -33.40 -31.75 15.68
C ASP A 31 -33.45 -30.25 15.32
N THR A 32 -33.51 -29.93 14.02
CA THR A 32 -33.65 -28.56 13.54
C THR A 32 -34.98 -27.96 13.98
N GLN A 33 -34.94 -26.79 14.60
CA GLN A 33 -36.12 -26.08 15.09
C GLN A 33 -36.60 -25.04 14.07
N THR A 34 -37.84 -25.16 13.60
CA THR A 34 -38.39 -24.19 12.63
C THR A 34 -38.84 -22.90 13.32
N ILE A 35 -38.40 -21.76 12.81
CA ILE A 35 -38.81 -20.40 13.21
C ILE A 35 -39.69 -19.79 12.10
N THR A 36 -40.83 -19.22 12.48
CA THR A 36 -41.79 -18.63 11.51
C THR A 36 -42.15 -17.17 11.83
N SER A 37 -41.52 -16.59 12.85
CA SER A 37 -41.72 -15.22 13.33
C SER A 37 -40.51 -14.76 14.14
N CYS A 38 -40.30 -13.45 14.29
CA CYS A 38 -39.27 -12.88 15.17
C CYS A 38 -39.29 -13.53 16.57
N THR A 39 -38.11 -13.82 17.11
CA THR A 39 -37.95 -14.63 18.33
C THR A 39 -36.58 -14.43 18.99
N THR A 40 -36.44 -14.94 20.21
CA THR A 40 -35.16 -15.00 20.94
C THR A 40 -34.73 -16.46 21.07
N ILE A 41 -33.55 -16.79 20.57
CA ILE A 41 -32.90 -18.09 20.70
C ILE A 41 -32.02 -18.07 21.95
N THR A 42 -32.41 -18.83 22.97
CA THR A 42 -31.70 -18.87 24.27
C THR A 42 -31.00 -20.21 24.55
N GLU A 43 -31.20 -21.21 23.68
CA GLU A 43 -30.61 -22.55 23.82
C GLU A 43 -29.77 -22.92 22.58
N PRO A 44 -28.64 -23.61 22.76
CA PRO A 44 -27.83 -24.13 21.65
C PRO A 44 -28.65 -25.02 20.70
N GLY A 45 -28.28 -25.05 19.43
CA GLY A 45 -28.92 -25.92 18.44
C GLY A 45 -29.00 -25.32 17.03
N VAL A 46 -29.66 -26.07 16.14
CA VAL A 46 -29.89 -25.65 14.76
C VAL A 46 -31.32 -25.14 14.62
N TYR A 47 -31.46 -23.96 14.04
CA TYR A 47 -32.73 -23.28 13.80
C TYR A 47 -32.85 -22.94 12.32
N ALA A 48 -34.01 -23.17 11.71
CA ALA A 48 -34.25 -22.87 10.31
C ALA A 48 -35.48 -21.97 10.14
N LEU A 49 -35.41 -20.97 9.27
CA LEU A 49 -36.60 -20.21 8.89
C LEU A 49 -37.55 -21.10 8.07
N GLY A 50 -38.84 -21.06 8.40
CA GLY A 50 -39.88 -21.79 7.68
C GLY A 50 -40.63 -20.95 6.63
N ASN A 51 -40.43 -19.63 6.64
CA ASN A 51 -41.05 -18.66 5.75
C ASN A 51 -40.32 -17.31 5.88
N ASP A 52 -40.61 -16.42 4.93
CA ASP A 52 -40.22 -15.02 5.00
C ASP A 52 -40.90 -14.34 6.19
N ILE A 53 -40.17 -13.52 6.94
CA ILE A 53 -40.62 -12.82 8.14
C ILE A 53 -40.51 -11.31 7.89
N THR A 54 -41.59 -10.59 8.18
CA THR A 54 -41.61 -9.12 8.17
C THR A 54 -41.78 -8.59 9.58
N ASN A 55 -40.85 -7.77 10.04
CA ASN A 55 -40.96 -7.01 11.28
C ASN A 55 -41.33 -5.56 10.96
N THR A 56 -42.37 -5.04 11.60
CA THR A 56 -42.81 -3.64 11.44
C THR A 56 -42.64 -2.85 12.74
N SER A 57 -41.68 -3.27 13.56
CA SER A 57 -41.29 -2.60 14.80
C SER A 57 -39.78 -2.38 14.76
N ALA A 58 -39.32 -1.29 15.37
CA ALA A 58 -37.92 -0.88 15.40
C ALA A 58 -37.02 -1.75 16.31
N ASP A 59 -37.52 -2.86 16.87
CA ASP A 59 -36.77 -3.78 17.73
C ASP A 59 -36.11 -4.90 16.89
N SER A 60 -35.06 -5.54 17.43
CA SER A 60 -34.39 -6.67 16.77
C SER A 60 -35.35 -7.82 16.47
N CYS A 61 -35.21 -8.49 15.30
CA CYS A 61 -36.11 -9.61 14.95
C CYS A 61 -35.65 -10.96 15.51
N ILE A 62 -34.45 -11.42 15.19
CA ILE A 62 -33.89 -12.67 15.71
C ILE A 62 -32.75 -12.33 16.67
N GLN A 63 -33.01 -12.50 17.96
CA GLN A 63 -31.99 -12.29 18.99
C GLN A 63 -31.40 -13.62 19.42
N ILE A 64 -30.07 -13.75 19.43
CA ILE A 64 -29.36 -14.97 19.82
C ILE A 64 -28.62 -14.72 21.13
N GLU A 65 -29.15 -15.30 22.21
CA GLU A 65 -28.59 -15.21 23.57
C GLU A 65 -27.95 -16.54 24.01
N SER A 66 -27.27 -17.22 23.08
CA SER A 66 -26.62 -18.52 23.34
C SER A 66 -25.43 -18.74 22.39
N GLY A 67 -24.45 -19.53 22.84
CA GLY A 67 -23.41 -20.09 21.97
C GLY A 67 -23.85 -21.41 21.33
N ASP A 68 -23.04 -21.92 20.39
CA ASP A 68 -23.27 -23.16 19.65
C ASP A 68 -24.65 -23.16 18.94
N VAL A 69 -24.95 -22.06 18.25
CA VAL A 69 -26.20 -21.84 17.50
C VAL A 69 -25.91 -21.78 16.00
N VAL A 70 -26.73 -22.48 15.22
CA VAL A 70 -26.78 -22.29 13.76
C VAL A 70 -28.17 -21.77 13.40
N LEU A 71 -28.22 -20.55 12.87
CA LEU A 71 -29.41 -19.99 12.22
C LEU A 71 -29.27 -20.17 10.71
N ASP A 72 -30.13 -21.01 10.15
CA ASP A 72 -30.25 -21.27 8.73
C ASP A 72 -31.45 -20.52 8.16
N GLY A 73 -31.22 -19.61 7.23
CA GLY A 73 -32.30 -18.90 6.56
C GLY A 73 -33.04 -19.76 5.54
N GLU A 74 -32.44 -20.85 5.03
CA GLU A 74 -32.98 -21.66 3.92
C GLU A 74 -33.45 -20.80 2.72
N GLY A 75 -32.77 -19.68 2.50
CA GLY A 75 -33.05 -18.68 1.47
C GLY A 75 -34.22 -17.74 1.77
N HIS A 76 -34.83 -17.79 2.96
CA HIS A 76 -35.92 -16.91 3.36
C HIS A 76 -35.45 -15.49 3.72
N SER A 77 -36.38 -14.54 3.71
CA SER A 77 -36.08 -13.15 4.05
C SER A 77 -36.47 -12.74 5.47
N LEU A 78 -35.68 -11.84 6.06
CA LEU A 78 -36.04 -10.99 7.19
C LEU A 78 -36.15 -9.54 6.70
N THR A 79 -37.37 -9.02 6.60
CA THR A 79 -37.62 -7.65 6.16
C THR A 79 -38.01 -6.76 7.34
N GLY A 80 -37.32 -5.64 7.53
CA GLY A 80 -37.57 -4.66 8.58
C GLY A 80 -38.34 -3.43 8.09
N ASP A 81 -38.28 -2.34 8.86
CA ASP A 81 -38.86 -1.03 8.54
C ASP A 81 -37.81 0.10 8.40
N GLY A 82 -36.52 -0.26 8.37
CA GLY A 82 -35.36 0.64 8.30
C GLY A 82 -34.67 0.90 9.63
N ASP A 83 -35.24 0.48 10.76
CA ASP A 83 -34.64 0.59 12.10
C ASP A 83 -34.29 -0.80 12.68
N GLY A 84 -33.56 -0.84 13.79
CA GLY A 84 -33.27 -2.07 14.54
C GLY A 84 -32.25 -3.01 13.87
N VAL A 85 -32.21 -4.27 14.33
CA VAL A 85 -31.25 -5.29 13.88
C VAL A 85 -31.97 -6.56 13.39
N ALA A 86 -31.64 -7.07 12.20
CA ALA A 86 -32.32 -8.27 11.69
C ALA A 86 -31.93 -9.52 12.51
N VAL A 87 -30.62 -9.73 12.71
CA VAL A 87 -30.06 -10.78 13.57
C VAL A 87 -29.06 -10.17 14.55
N ASP A 88 -29.40 -10.20 15.84
CA ASP A 88 -28.63 -9.62 16.93
C ASP A 88 -28.00 -10.71 17.79
N VAL A 89 -26.67 -10.79 17.78
CA VAL A 89 -25.83 -11.67 18.59
C VAL A 89 -24.96 -10.82 19.52
N THR A 90 -25.59 -10.00 20.36
CA THR A 90 -24.89 -9.14 21.32
C THR A 90 -24.80 -9.76 22.71
N ALA A 91 -23.58 -10.09 23.15
CA ALA A 91 -23.31 -10.39 24.56
C ALA A 91 -22.97 -9.10 25.31
N HIS A 92 -23.90 -8.56 26.09
CA HIS A 92 -23.72 -7.27 26.75
C HIS A 92 -22.50 -7.22 27.69
N GLU A 93 -21.48 -6.46 27.29
CA GLU A 93 -20.20 -6.31 27.98
C GLU A 93 -20.34 -5.69 29.38
N GLU A 94 -21.28 -4.76 29.56
CA GLU A 94 -21.56 -4.10 30.84
C GLU A 94 -21.95 -5.06 31.98
N ARG A 95 -22.29 -6.32 31.65
CA ARG A 95 -22.74 -7.34 32.62
C ARG A 95 -21.68 -8.36 33.01
N ASN A 96 -20.42 -8.22 32.58
CA ASN A 96 -19.40 -9.29 32.68
C ASN A 96 -19.93 -10.62 32.11
N GLN A 97 -20.69 -10.56 31.01
CA GLN A 97 -21.16 -11.77 30.33
C GLN A 97 -20.01 -12.37 29.53
N ASP A 98 -19.86 -13.70 29.63
CA ASP A 98 -18.94 -14.43 28.76
C ASP A 98 -19.41 -14.26 27.30
N PRO A 99 -18.49 -14.14 26.34
CA PRO A 99 -18.81 -14.03 24.92
C PRO A 99 -19.67 -15.21 24.43
N TYR A 100 -20.61 -14.96 23.51
CA TYR A 100 -21.25 -16.06 22.78
C TYR A 100 -20.25 -16.67 21.81
N VAL A 101 -20.18 -18.00 21.76
CA VAL A 101 -19.18 -18.73 20.97
C VAL A 101 -19.83 -19.58 19.89
N ASN A 102 -19.18 -19.74 18.73
CA ASN A 102 -19.62 -20.64 17.65
C ASN A 102 -21.08 -20.37 17.19
N VAL A 103 -21.37 -19.13 16.81
CA VAL A 103 -22.67 -18.76 16.25
C VAL A 103 -22.54 -18.64 14.73
N THR A 104 -23.35 -19.36 13.97
CA THR A 104 -23.38 -19.30 12.51
C THR A 104 -24.74 -18.79 12.04
N VAL A 105 -24.73 -17.79 11.16
CA VAL A 105 -25.90 -17.33 10.41
C VAL A 105 -25.63 -17.59 8.93
N ARG A 106 -26.52 -18.31 8.24
CA ARG A 106 -26.29 -18.64 6.83
C ARG A 106 -27.54 -18.70 5.96
N ASP A 107 -27.35 -18.61 4.65
CA ASP A 107 -28.40 -18.75 3.62
C ASP A 107 -29.62 -17.86 3.90
N LEU A 108 -29.37 -16.58 4.15
CA LEU A 108 -30.36 -15.62 4.67
C LEU A 108 -30.40 -14.34 3.84
N GLN A 109 -31.61 -13.86 3.53
CA GLN A 109 -31.83 -12.56 2.92
C GLN A 109 -32.29 -11.54 3.97
N VAL A 110 -31.67 -10.36 4.01
CA VAL A 110 -31.95 -9.31 5.00
C VAL A 110 -32.17 -8.00 4.27
N GLU A 111 -33.31 -7.34 4.54
CA GLU A 111 -33.73 -6.14 3.80
C GLU A 111 -34.36 -5.07 4.73
N SER A 112 -34.01 -3.80 4.53
CA SER A 112 -34.59 -2.64 5.22
C SER A 112 -34.40 -2.67 6.74
N TRP A 113 -33.14 -2.64 7.20
CA TRP A 113 -32.79 -2.66 8.63
C TRP A 113 -31.78 -1.56 8.97
N GLY A 114 -31.71 -1.12 10.23
CA GLY A 114 -30.58 -0.29 10.68
C GLY A 114 -29.26 -1.06 10.56
N THR A 115 -29.23 -2.26 11.14
CA THR A 115 -28.12 -3.21 10.99
C THR A 115 -28.64 -4.54 10.48
N GLY A 116 -28.00 -5.12 9.46
CA GLY A 116 -28.35 -6.45 8.98
C GLY A 116 -28.02 -7.53 10.01
N LEU A 117 -26.73 -7.80 10.19
CA LEU A 117 -26.24 -8.78 11.17
C LEU A 117 -25.29 -8.10 12.16
N GLU A 118 -25.48 -8.38 13.46
CA GLU A 118 -24.64 -7.83 14.53
C GLU A 118 -24.03 -8.95 15.39
N PHE A 119 -22.70 -9.02 15.41
CA PHE A 119 -21.91 -9.94 16.23
C PHE A 119 -21.06 -9.14 17.23
N VAL A 120 -21.65 -8.81 18.37
CA VAL A 120 -20.99 -8.01 19.41
C VAL A 120 -20.56 -8.88 20.58
N ASN A 121 -19.28 -8.82 20.94
CA ASN A 121 -18.67 -9.63 22.01
C ASN A 121 -18.89 -11.14 21.76
N THR A 122 -18.51 -11.60 20.58
CA THR A 122 -18.64 -13.00 20.13
C THR A 122 -17.30 -13.64 19.81
N ARG A 123 -17.22 -14.98 19.83
CA ARG A 123 -16.01 -15.72 19.44
C ARG A 123 -16.34 -16.77 18.40
N ASN A 124 -15.59 -16.79 17.30
CA ASN A 124 -15.83 -17.72 16.18
C ASN A 124 -17.26 -17.59 15.62
N ALA A 125 -17.72 -16.37 15.40
CA ALA A 125 -18.99 -16.12 14.73
C ALA A 125 -18.81 -16.25 13.20
N THR A 126 -19.86 -16.66 12.49
CA THR A 126 -19.81 -16.80 11.03
C THR A 126 -21.08 -16.27 10.40
N ALA A 127 -20.95 -15.39 9.41
CA ALA A 127 -21.97 -15.09 8.42
C ALA A 127 -21.54 -15.69 7.08
N SER A 128 -22.34 -16.57 6.48
CA SER A 128 -22.02 -17.20 5.20
C SER A 128 -23.21 -17.27 4.27
N ASP A 129 -23.03 -17.02 2.97
CA ASP A 129 -24.14 -17.02 1.99
C ASP A 129 -25.29 -16.08 2.42
N VAL A 130 -24.97 -14.91 2.99
CA VAL A 130 -25.99 -13.92 3.37
C VAL A 130 -26.09 -12.82 2.34
N THR A 131 -27.32 -12.32 2.11
CA THR A 131 -27.56 -11.13 1.28
C THR A 131 -28.17 -10.04 2.14
N VAL A 132 -27.44 -8.93 2.32
CA VAL A 132 -27.93 -7.76 3.07
C VAL A 132 -28.13 -6.58 2.13
N THR A 133 -29.30 -5.97 2.17
CA THR A 133 -29.70 -4.88 1.27
C THR A 133 -30.48 -3.80 2.01
N ASP A 134 -30.32 -2.53 1.64
CA ASP A 134 -31.04 -1.40 2.24
C ASP A 134 -30.83 -1.38 3.76
N ALA A 135 -29.58 -1.17 4.18
CA ALA A 135 -29.23 -1.09 5.60
C ALA A 135 -28.15 -0.04 5.91
N ASP A 136 -28.20 0.61 7.08
CA ASP A 136 -27.13 1.53 7.47
C ASP A 136 -25.80 0.77 7.67
N ILE A 137 -25.86 -0.41 8.29
CA ILE A 137 -24.72 -1.32 8.42
C ILE A 137 -25.10 -2.71 7.93
N GLY A 138 -24.35 -3.27 6.98
CA GLY A 138 -24.56 -4.62 6.49
C GLY A 138 -24.28 -5.69 7.55
N VAL A 139 -23.01 -5.82 7.92
CA VAL A 139 -22.54 -6.75 8.96
C VAL A 139 -21.60 -6.04 9.92
N ARG A 140 -21.89 -6.11 11.22
CA ARG A 140 -21.01 -5.62 12.29
C ARG A 140 -20.36 -6.80 13.03
N ALA A 141 -19.04 -6.76 13.17
CA ALA A 141 -18.23 -7.71 13.93
C ALA A 141 -17.37 -6.94 14.93
N GLY A 142 -17.53 -7.17 16.24
CA GLY A 142 -16.62 -6.54 17.21
C GLY A 142 -17.20 -6.21 18.57
N SER A 143 -16.80 -5.06 19.11
CA SER A 143 -17.31 -4.49 20.35
C SER A 143 -17.89 -3.09 20.12
N SER A 144 -18.99 -2.76 20.79
CA SER A 144 -19.62 -1.44 20.75
C SER A 144 -19.12 -0.47 21.82
N THR A 145 -18.19 -0.88 22.71
CA THR A 145 -17.75 -0.05 23.83
C THR A 145 -16.23 0.08 23.93
N ALA A 146 -15.78 1.34 24.04
CA ALA A 146 -14.39 1.74 24.24
C ALA A 146 -13.70 0.92 25.34
N HIS A 147 -12.47 0.53 25.04
CA HIS A 147 -11.58 -0.30 25.83
C HIS A 147 -11.59 0.07 27.33
N LEU A 148 -12.16 -0.78 28.20
CA LEU A 148 -11.88 -0.70 29.63
C LEU A 148 -10.42 -1.17 29.84
N PRO A 149 -9.54 -0.40 30.51
CA PRO A 149 -8.14 -0.77 30.67
C PRO A 149 -7.96 -2.18 31.25
N GLY A 150 -7.39 -3.08 30.46
CA GLY A 150 -7.14 -4.48 30.82
C GLY A 150 -8.10 -5.52 30.22
N TYR A 151 -8.96 -5.12 29.28
CA TYR A 151 -9.72 -6.04 28.45
C TYR A 151 -9.02 -6.27 27.11
N ASP A 152 -8.41 -7.44 26.96
CA ASP A 152 -8.06 -7.99 25.64
C ASP A 152 -9.37 -8.07 24.83
N ALA A 153 -9.40 -7.61 23.57
CA ALA A 153 -10.64 -7.56 22.80
C ALA A 153 -11.33 -8.93 22.85
N THR A 154 -12.51 -8.98 23.47
CA THR A 154 -13.21 -10.23 23.76
C THR A 154 -13.78 -10.85 22.50
N ALA A 155 -14.06 -10.00 21.50
CA ALA A 155 -14.47 -10.37 20.17
C ALA A 155 -13.27 -10.86 19.34
N HIS A 156 -13.33 -12.12 18.90
CA HIS A 156 -12.28 -12.67 18.03
C HIS A 156 -12.82 -13.73 17.07
N GLY A 157 -12.20 -13.86 15.90
CA GLY A 157 -12.48 -14.97 14.98
C GLY A 157 -13.81 -14.85 14.22
N THR A 158 -14.33 -13.64 14.01
CA THR A 158 -15.56 -13.48 13.21
C THR A 158 -15.23 -13.58 11.73
N THR A 159 -15.96 -14.45 11.02
CA THR A 159 -15.82 -14.66 9.58
C THR A 159 -17.08 -14.18 8.86
N VAL A 160 -16.92 -13.36 7.82
CA VAL A 160 -17.96 -13.00 6.84
C VAL A 160 -17.51 -13.54 5.49
N VAL A 161 -18.25 -14.49 4.92
CA VAL A 161 -17.81 -15.24 3.73
C VAL A 161 -18.91 -15.46 2.70
N ASP A 162 -18.56 -15.49 1.42
CA ASP A 162 -19.47 -15.83 0.31
C ASP A 162 -20.78 -15.01 0.33
N SER A 163 -20.72 -13.76 0.80
CA SER A 163 -21.90 -12.94 1.07
C SER A 163 -21.98 -11.72 0.15
N THR A 164 -23.20 -11.20 -0.02
CA THR A 164 -23.46 -9.99 -0.80
C THR A 164 -24.01 -8.91 0.11
N VAL A 165 -23.35 -7.74 0.15
CA VAL A 165 -23.81 -6.57 0.91
C VAL A 165 -23.91 -5.40 -0.05
N ARG A 166 -25.09 -4.81 -0.21
CA ARG A 166 -25.29 -3.72 -1.18
C ARG A 166 -26.37 -2.73 -0.78
N ASP A 167 -26.32 -1.52 -1.32
CA ASP A 167 -27.28 -0.45 -0.97
C ASP A 167 -27.26 -0.20 0.55
N VAL A 168 -26.07 0.16 1.05
CA VAL A 168 -25.82 0.28 2.49
C VAL A 168 -25.04 1.55 2.84
N GLY A 169 -25.07 1.98 4.11
CA GLY A 169 -24.10 2.97 4.61
C GLY A 169 -22.69 2.37 4.66
N TYR A 170 -22.52 1.36 5.51
CA TYR A 170 -21.30 0.58 5.69
C TYR A 170 -21.53 -0.88 5.31
N GLY A 171 -20.63 -1.48 4.53
CA GLY A 171 -20.75 -2.89 4.14
C GLY A 171 -20.46 -3.85 5.30
N VAL A 172 -19.18 -4.01 5.62
CA VAL A 172 -18.73 -4.81 6.77
C VAL A 172 -17.93 -3.93 7.72
N VAL A 173 -18.28 -3.94 9.00
CA VAL A 173 -17.61 -3.15 10.04
C VAL A 173 -16.96 -4.08 11.04
N GLY A 174 -15.64 -3.98 11.16
CA GLY A 174 -14.84 -4.56 12.24
C GLY A 174 -14.45 -3.48 13.25
N GLU A 175 -14.79 -3.63 14.52
CA GLU A 175 -14.47 -2.64 15.54
C GLU A 175 -13.94 -3.31 16.82
N ILE A 176 -12.75 -2.93 17.28
CA ILE A 176 -12.13 -3.45 18.53
C ILE A 176 -12.19 -4.98 18.57
N SER A 177 -11.50 -5.62 17.62
CA SER A 177 -11.61 -7.07 17.41
C SER A 177 -10.32 -7.68 16.85
N ASN A 178 -10.17 -8.99 17.03
CA ASN A 178 -9.02 -9.74 16.53
C ASN A 178 -9.48 -10.85 15.57
N ASP A 179 -8.58 -11.26 14.67
CA ASP A 179 -8.79 -12.42 13.80
C ASP A 179 -10.12 -12.32 12.99
N VAL A 180 -10.46 -11.13 12.52
CA VAL A 180 -11.61 -10.93 11.62
C VAL A 180 -11.22 -11.42 10.23
N GLU A 181 -12.11 -12.18 9.60
CA GLU A 181 -11.91 -12.69 8.24
C GLU A 181 -13.08 -12.23 7.36
N VAL A 182 -12.79 -11.48 6.29
CA VAL A 182 -13.78 -11.08 5.28
C VAL A 182 -13.32 -11.68 3.95
N VAL A 183 -14.00 -12.73 3.51
CA VAL A 183 -13.52 -13.62 2.43
C VAL A 183 -14.56 -13.78 1.32
N ASP A 184 -14.15 -13.60 0.06
CA ASP A 184 -14.98 -13.92 -1.12
C ASP A 184 -16.37 -13.25 -1.12
N ASN A 185 -16.47 -12.02 -0.57
CA ASN A 185 -17.72 -11.25 -0.54
C ASN A 185 -17.84 -10.30 -1.73
N THR A 186 -19.07 -9.92 -2.05
CA THR A 186 -19.38 -8.80 -2.95
C THR A 186 -19.95 -7.64 -2.14
N VAL A 187 -19.27 -6.49 -2.15
CA VAL A 187 -19.74 -5.25 -1.50
C VAL A 187 -19.88 -4.17 -2.56
N ALA A 188 -21.08 -3.60 -2.71
CA ALA A 188 -21.34 -2.62 -3.77
C ALA A 188 -22.36 -1.58 -3.32
N GLU A 189 -22.45 -0.45 -4.00
CA GLU A 189 -23.49 0.56 -3.72
C GLU A 189 -23.51 0.96 -2.24
N TYR A 190 -22.34 1.26 -1.66
CA TYR A 190 -22.23 1.78 -0.30
C TYR A 190 -22.05 3.31 -0.29
N ASP A 191 -22.56 3.97 0.74
CA ASP A 191 -22.50 5.42 0.90
C ASP A 191 -21.25 5.91 1.65
N ASP A 192 -20.76 5.16 2.65
CA ASP A 192 -19.66 5.60 3.53
C ASP A 192 -18.38 4.75 3.44
N VAL A 193 -18.40 3.44 3.68
CA VAL A 193 -17.19 2.58 3.52
C VAL A 193 -17.63 1.15 3.22
N GLY A 194 -16.99 0.51 2.24
CA GLY A 194 -17.26 -0.89 1.90
C GLY A 194 -16.91 -1.83 3.06
N VAL A 195 -15.66 -1.81 3.51
CA VAL A 195 -15.16 -2.55 4.68
C VAL A 195 -14.41 -1.59 5.60
N ARG A 196 -14.96 -1.32 6.79
CA ARG A 196 -14.39 -0.41 7.78
C ARG A 196 -13.82 -1.18 8.96
N LEU A 197 -12.59 -0.87 9.35
CA LEU A 197 -11.86 -1.63 10.36
C LEU A 197 -11.14 -0.68 11.31
N ASP A 198 -11.68 -0.55 12.52
CA ASP A 198 -11.16 0.34 13.55
C ASP A 198 -10.68 -0.47 14.75
N VAL A 199 -9.38 -0.36 15.07
CA VAL A 199 -8.75 -1.13 16.17
C VAL A 199 -8.94 -2.63 15.97
N VAL A 200 -8.61 -3.08 14.74
CA VAL A 200 -8.67 -4.48 14.34
C VAL A 200 -7.26 -5.05 14.26
N SER A 201 -7.03 -6.26 14.77
CA SER A 201 -5.72 -6.88 14.68
C SER A 201 -5.71 -8.31 14.15
N ASN A 202 -4.57 -8.73 13.59
CA ASN A 202 -4.35 -10.10 13.06
C ASN A 202 -5.45 -10.57 12.09
N SER A 203 -6.05 -9.65 11.35
CA SER A 203 -7.23 -9.91 10.52
C SER A 203 -6.88 -9.99 9.03
N SER A 204 -7.72 -10.66 8.26
CA SER A 204 -7.51 -10.85 6.82
C SER A 204 -8.75 -10.52 5.98
N PHE A 205 -8.51 -9.85 4.85
CA PHE A 205 -9.53 -9.39 3.92
C PHE A 205 -9.12 -9.87 2.54
N SER A 206 -9.79 -10.90 2.02
CA SER A 206 -9.32 -11.56 0.81
C SER A 206 -10.39 -12.03 -0.15
N GLY A 207 -10.08 -12.00 -1.45
CA GLY A 207 -10.99 -12.50 -2.49
C GLY A 207 -12.26 -11.66 -2.69
N ASN A 208 -12.39 -10.51 -2.04
CA ASN A 208 -13.59 -9.70 -2.10
C ASN A 208 -13.63 -8.87 -3.40
N GLU A 209 -14.83 -8.67 -3.95
CA GLU A 209 -15.12 -7.68 -4.99
C GLU A 209 -15.83 -6.50 -4.35
N ILE A 210 -15.17 -5.33 -4.33
CA ILE A 210 -15.70 -4.11 -3.74
C ILE A 210 -15.81 -3.04 -4.83
N VAL A 211 -17.03 -2.57 -5.07
CA VAL A 211 -17.33 -1.60 -6.13
C VAL A 211 -17.90 -0.35 -5.51
N GLY A 212 -17.11 0.73 -5.53
CA GLY A 212 -17.55 2.05 -5.10
C GLY A 212 -18.59 2.63 -6.04
N SER A 213 -19.35 3.62 -5.55
CA SER A 213 -20.12 4.48 -6.44
C SER A 213 -19.19 5.56 -7.02
N ASN A 214 -19.38 5.96 -8.29
CA ASN A 214 -18.61 7.05 -8.92
C ASN A 214 -18.74 8.42 -8.20
N GLU A 215 -19.53 8.49 -7.12
CA GLU A 215 -19.72 9.68 -6.27
C GLU A 215 -19.07 9.54 -4.89
N SER A 216 -18.64 8.34 -4.48
CA SER A 216 -18.06 8.08 -3.16
C SER A 216 -16.66 8.70 -3.08
N ARG A 217 -16.41 9.53 -2.05
CA ARG A 217 -15.05 9.99 -1.71
C ARG A 217 -14.35 9.00 -0.78
N ASP A 218 -14.87 7.79 -0.77
CA ASP A 218 -14.98 6.96 0.40
C ASP A 218 -14.32 5.62 0.10
N ALA A 219 -13.72 5.03 1.14
CA ALA A 219 -12.84 3.89 0.96
C ALA A 219 -13.64 2.60 0.72
N ALA A 220 -13.15 1.77 -0.20
CA ALA A 220 -13.60 0.38 -0.35
C ALA A 220 -13.19 -0.40 0.88
N ILE A 221 -11.96 -0.17 1.35
CA ILE A 221 -11.44 -0.75 2.59
C ILE A 221 -10.72 0.34 3.36
N ARG A 222 -11.09 0.55 4.63
CA ARG A 222 -10.40 1.46 5.54
C ARG A 222 -9.85 0.71 6.75
N LEU A 223 -8.56 0.84 7.02
CA LEU A 223 -7.92 0.49 8.29
C LEU A 223 -7.66 1.77 9.08
N GLY A 224 -8.22 1.88 10.29
CA GLY A 224 -8.12 3.06 11.12
C GLY A 224 -7.90 2.77 12.61
N ALA A 225 -7.97 3.83 13.41
CA ALA A 225 -7.95 3.79 14.87
C ALA A 225 -9.13 4.61 15.42
N THR A 226 -9.51 4.36 16.67
CA THR A 226 -10.61 5.06 17.35
C THR A 226 -10.16 6.39 17.96
N GLU A 227 -11.13 7.13 18.51
CA GLU A 227 -10.83 8.35 19.25
C GLU A 227 -10.05 8.14 20.57
N ASP A 228 -9.92 6.90 21.05
CA ASP A 228 -9.37 6.58 22.36
C ASP A 228 -7.83 6.51 22.34
N PRO A 229 -7.12 7.32 23.14
CA PRO A 229 -5.64 7.29 23.21
C PRO A 229 -5.07 6.00 23.84
N TYR A 230 -5.90 5.11 24.39
CA TYR A 230 -5.47 3.83 24.95
C TYR A 230 -5.58 2.66 23.97
N ASP A 231 -6.17 2.86 22.79
CA ASP A 231 -6.29 1.82 21.77
C ASP A 231 -5.00 1.71 20.95
N ASP A 232 -4.56 0.47 20.72
CA ASP A 232 -3.35 0.13 19.98
C ASP A 232 -3.50 0.22 18.45
N GLY A 233 -4.65 0.73 17.97
CA GLY A 233 -4.93 0.95 16.56
C GLY A 233 -5.00 -0.36 15.77
N SER A 234 -5.32 -0.26 14.48
CA SER A 234 -5.33 -1.46 13.63
C SER A 234 -3.92 -1.94 13.29
N HIS A 235 -3.57 -3.19 13.61
CA HIS A 235 -2.25 -3.72 13.32
C HIS A 235 -2.17 -5.20 12.93
N ASP A 236 -1.11 -5.56 12.19
CA ASP A 236 -0.89 -6.93 11.68
C ASP A 236 -2.02 -7.45 10.77
N ASN A 237 -2.74 -6.56 10.11
CA ASN A 237 -3.81 -6.95 9.18
C ASN A 237 -3.28 -7.12 7.76
N VAL A 238 -3.96 -7.97 6.99
CA VAL A 238 -3.64 -8.27 5.60
C VAL A 238 -4.85 -8.04 4.70
N ILE A 239 -4.74 -7.09 3.78
CA ILE A 239 -5.70 -6.87 2.69
C ILE A 239 -5.09 -7.49 1.45
N GLU A 240 -5.60 -8.64 1.01
CA GLU A 240 -4.99 -9.38 -0.10
C GLU A 240 -5.93 -9.94 -1.16
N SER A 241 -5.50 -9.91 -2.43
CA SER A 241 -6.24 -10.56 -3.52
C SER A 241 -7.69 -10.08 -3.68
N ASN A 242 -7.96 -8.81 -3.36
CA ASN A 242 -9.27 -8.19 -3.58
C ASN A 242 -9.30 -7.48 -4.92
N ARG A 243 -10.49 -7.37 -5.50
CA ARG A 243 -10.78 -6.54 -6.67
C ARG A 243 -11.53 -5.29 -6.24
N ILE A 244 -10.93 -4.14 -6.46
CA ILE A 244 -11.43 -2.84 -6.00
C ILE A 244 -11.64 -1.95 -7.22
N VAL A 245 -12.85 -1.43 -7.39
CA VAL A 245 -13.22 -0.61 -8.55
C VAL A 245 -13.86 0.67 -8.06
N ASP A 246 -13.44 1.82 -8.63
CA ASP A 246 -14.02 3.14 -8.35
C ASP A 246 -13.92 3.59 -6.90
N SER A 247 -12.86 3.15 -6.20
CA SER A 247 -12.65 3.47 -4.80
C SER A 247 -11.22 3.15 -4.37
N ILE A 248 -10.87 3.46 -3.13
CA ILE A 248 -9.52 3.34 -2.58
C ILE A 248 -9.42 2.29 -1.46
N VAL A 249 -8.22 1.76 -1.28
CA VAL A 249 -7.80 1.22 0.03
C VAL A 249 -7.18 2.36 0.82
N ASP A 250 -7.67 2.61 2.03
CA ASP A 250 -7.18 3.65 2.92
C ASP A 250 -6.59 3.03 4.19
N VAL A 251 -5.29 3.22 4.40
CA VAL A 251 -4.59 2.89 5.64
C VAL A 251 -4.35 4.21 6.38
N ASP A 252 -5.28 4.53 7.27
CA ASP A 252 -5.31 5.77 8.04
C ASP A 252 -4.47 5.63 9.33
N LEU A 253 -3.43 6.46 9.40
CA LEU A 253 -2.41 6.47 10.44
C LEU A 253 -2.51 7.72 11.33
N GLU A 254 -3.63 8.45 11.35
CA GLU A 254 -3.84 9.72 12.09
C GLU A 254 -3.48 9.69 13.60
N ARG A 255 -3.11 8.52 14.16
CA ARG A 255 -2.90 8.31 15.60
C ARG A 255 -1.68 7.46 15.97
N ASP A 256 -0.73 7.29 15.05
CA ASP A 256 0.55 6.58 15.28
C ASP A 256 0.45 5.10 15.70
N SER A 257 -0.77 4.56 15.88
CA SER A 257 -1.04 3.23 16.41
C SER A 257 -1.31 2.20 15.31
N VAL A 258 -1.71 2.65 14.12
CA VAL A 258 -1.94 1.79 12.96
C VAL A 258 -0.60 1.33 12.36
N THR A 259 -0.23 0.06 12.56
CA THR A 259 1.12 -0.44 12.24
C THR A 259 1.13 -1.84 11.66
N ARG A 260 2.17 -2.20 10.90
CA ARG A 260 2.42 -3.56 10.39
C ARG A 260 1.29 -4.12 9.52
N ASN A 261 0.52 -3.25 8.89
CA ASN A 261 -0.54 -3.64 7.95
C ASN A 261 0.05 -3.89 6.55
N ARG A 262 -0.55 -4.80 5.81
CA ARG A 262 -0.08 -5.24 4.50
C ARG A 262 -1.21 -5.15 3.48
N VAL A 263 -1.02 -4.37 2.43
CA VAL A 263 -1.92 -4.28 1.28
C VAL A 263 -1.22 -4.97 0.11
N VAL A 264 -1.62 -6.21 -0.20
CA VAL A 264 -0.84 -7.07 -1.10
C VAL A 264 -1.66 -7.79 -2.17
N ARG A 265 -1.16 -7.80 -3.42
CA ARG A 265 -1.79 -8.55 -4.53
C ARG A 265 -3.25 -8.20 -4.81
N ASN A 266 -3.65 -6.95 -4.56
CA ASN A 266 -4.97 -6.46 -4.94
C ASN A 266 -4.97 -5.95 -6.38
N ASP A 267 -6.13 -6.03 -7.04
CA ASP A 267 -6.41 -5.43 -8.34
C ASP A 267 -7.26 -4.18 -8.12
N VAL A 268 -6.69 -3.00 -8.37
CA VAL A 268 -7.34 -1.70 -8.15
C VAL A 268 -7.51 -0.99 -9.49
N THR A 269 -8.75 -0.63 -9.83
CA THR A 269 -9.08 0.09 -11.07
C THR A 269 -9.82 1.39 -10.78
N ARG A 270 -9.36 2.51 -11.35
CA ARG A 270 -9.95 3.86 -11.19
C ARG A 270 -10.08 4.27 -9.72
N GLY A 271 -9.00 4.09 -8.96
CA GLY A 271 -8.95 4.26 -7.52
C GLY A 271 -7.54 4.52 -7.01
N GLY A 272 -7.16 3.86 -5.92
CA GLY A 272 -5.81 3.99 -5.37
C GLY A 272 -5.59 3.23 -4.07
N ILE A 273 -4.35 3.27 -3.59
CA ILE A 273 -3.97 2.80 -2.26
C ILE A 273 -3.35 3.99 -1.53
N HIS A 274 -4.01 4.45 -0.47
CA HIS A 274 -3.57 5.56 0.34
C HIS A 274 -3.02 5.06 1.67
N VAL A 275 -1.83 5.55 2.03
CA VAL A 275 -1.22 5.36 3.34
C VAL A 275 -0.99 6.76 3.91
N SER A 276 -1.95 7.23 4.72
CA SER A 276 -2.03 8.63 5.16
C SER A 276 -1.87 8.73 6.68
N GLY A 277 -1.24 9.78 7.21
CA GLY A 277 -0.96 9.88 8.65
C GLY A 277 -0.75 11.28 9.23
N SER A 278 -0.26 11.34 10.47
CA SER A 278 -0.05 12.59 11.23
C SER A 278 1.42 12.94 11.49
N ARG A 279 2.37 12.38 10.74
CA ARG A 279 3.83 12.37 11.04
C ARG A 279 4.11 11.66 12.37
N GLY A 280 4.31 10.35 12.28
CA GLY A 280 4.44 9.44 13.41
C GLY A 280 5.69 8.56 13.40
N PRO A 281 5.81 7.61 14.35
CA PRO A 281 6.81 6.56 14.31
C PRO A 281 6.62 5.68 13.06
N ALA A 282 7.68 4.97 12.67
CA ALA A 282 7.66 4.06 11.53
C ALA A 282 6.53 3.04 11.63
N THR A 283 5.60 3.07 10.69
CA THR A 283 4.38 2.23 10.70
C THR A 283 4.66 0.79 10.30
N ARG A 284 5.71 0.56 9.50
CA ARG A 284 6.02 -0.75 8.91
C ARG A 284 4.89 -1.27 8.01
N THR A 285 4.14 -0.37 7.40
CA THR A 285 3.12 -0.71 6.40
C THR A 285 3.82 -1.14 5.10
N VAL A 286 3.29 -2.20 4.48
CA VAL A 286 3.80 -2.73 3.21
C VAL A 286 2.69 -2.72 2.15
N VAL A 287 2.95 -2.07 1.02
CA VAL A 287 2.10 -2.08 -0.17
C VAL A 287 2.84 -2.88 -1.25
N ALA A 288 2.45 -4.15 -1.47
CA ALA A 288 3.26 -5.06 -2.27
C ALA A 288 2.51 -5.91 -3.31
N GLY A 289 3.04 -5.99 -4.53
CA GLY A 289 2.55 -6.94 -5.54
C GLY A 289 1.15 -6.63 -6.07
N ASN A 290 0.66 -5.40 -5.89
CA ASN A 290 -0.67 -4.98 -6.38
C ASN A 290 -0.62 -4.62 -7.87
N GLU A 291 -1.72 -4.84 -8.57
CA GLU A 291 -1.95 -4.40 -9.94
C GLU A 291 -2.91 -3.20 -9.91
N LEU A 292 -2.46 -2.05 -10.42
CA LEU A 292 -3.20 -0.79 -10.40
C LEU A 292 -3.38 -0.28 -11.83
N THR A 293 -4.63 -0.01 -12.21
CA THR A 293 -4.98 0.59 -13.51
C THR A 293 -5.74 1.90 -13.31
N ASP A 294 -5.31 2.97 -13.98
CA ASP A 294 -5.85 4.32 -13.79
C ASP A 294 -5.95 4.70 -12.29
N SER A 295 -4.91 4.36 -11.53
CA SER A 295 -4.88 4.42 -10.06
C SER A 295 -3.49 4.76 -9.54
N SER A 296 -3.42 5.30 -8.31
CA SER A 296 -2.16 5.72 -7.67
C SER A 296 -1.89 5.01 -6.34
N ILE A 297 -0.64 5.07 -5.90
CA ILE A 297 -0.24 4.78 -4.53
C ILE A 297 0.24 6.09 -3.90
N ASP A 298 -0.46 6.54 -2.86
CA ASP A 298 -0.17 7.79 -2.17
C ASP A 298 0.32 7.51 -0.75
N VAL A 299 1.53 7.98 -0.43
CA VAL A 299 2.10 7.93 0.93
C VAL A 299 2.22 9.35 1.44
N VAL A 300 1.38 9.72 2.41
CA VAL A 300 1.20 11.11 2.85
C VAL A 300 1.41 11.21 4.35
N LEU A 301 2.30 12.10 4.80
CA LEU A 301 2.58 12.33 6.22
C LEU A 301 2.92 11.04 7.01
N ALA A 302 3.55 10.08 6.33
CA ALA A 302 3.82 8.74 6.84
C ALA A 302 5.30 8.37 6.78
N SER A 303 5.72 7.47 7.67
CA SER A 303 7.11 7.00 7.78
C SER A 303 7.18 5.48 7.94
N GLY A 304 8.27 4.87 7.51
CA GLY A 304 8.48 3.42 7.60
C GLY A 304 7.56 2.61 6.69
N VAL A 305 7.23 3.15 5.52
CA VAL A 305 6.40 2.48 4.50
C VAL A 305 7.31 1.83 3.46
N THR A 306 6.95 0.63 3.00
CA THR A 306 7.59 -0.03 1.85
C THR A 306 6.56 -0.21 0.73
N VAL A 307 6.85 0.31 -0.45
CA VAL A 307 6.06 0.14 -1.67
C VAL A 307 6.87 -0.71 -2.63
N GLU A 308 6.48 -1.97 -2.84
CA GLU A 308 7.30 -2.92 -3.58
C GLU A 308 6.56 -3.80 -4.60
N GLU A 309 7.21 -4.16 -5.70
CA GLU A 309 6.70 -5.18 -6.63
C GLU A 309 5.31 -4.88 -7.21
N ASN A 310 4.85 -3.62 -7.18
CA ASN A 310 3.55 -3.23 -7.74
C ASN A 310 3.67 -2.96 -9.24
N VAL A 311 2.57 -3.18 -9.97
CA VAL A 311 2.44 -2.86 -11.39
C VAL A 311 1.40 -1.77 -11.54
N LEU A 312 1.81 -0.60 -12.04
CA LEU A 312 0.95 0.57 -12.23
C LEU A 312 0.86 0.91 -13.72
N THR A 313 -0.34 0.87 -14.28
CA THR A 313 -0.61 1.15 -15.70
C THR A 313 -1.64 2.26 -15.83
N ASN A 314 -1.19 3.45 -16.24
CA ASN A 314 -2.03 4.66 -16.22
C ASN A 314 -2.15 5.30 -17.62
N PRO A 315 -2.77 4.64 -18.62
CA PRO A 315 -2.80 5.11 -20.00
C PRO A 315 -3.80 6.26 -20.21
N GLY A 316 -3.50 7.45 -19.69
CA GLY A 316 -4.45 8.57 -19.72
C GLY A 316 -3.96 9.85 -19.03
N ALA A 317 -4.88 10.79 -18.84
CA ALA A 317 -4.62 12.09 -18.21
C ALA A 317 -4.81 12.09 -16.67
N ALA A 318 -5.11 10.94 -16.06
CA ALA A 318 -5.23 10.78 -14.62
C ALA A 318 -4.98 9.31 -14.24
N PRO A 319 -4.38 9.03 -13.07
CA PRO A 319 -3.89 10.00 -12.08
C PRO A 319 -2.67 10.79 -12.59
N ASP A 320 -2.43 11.96 -12.00
CA ASP A 320 -1.27 12.80 -12.35
C ASP A 320 0.05 12.08 -12.01
N GLU A 321 0.07 11.33 -10.90
CA GLU A 321 1.19 10.52 -10.46
C GLU A 321 0.83 9.04 -10.23
N SER A 322 1.76 8.12 -10.47
CA SER A 322 1.54 6.71 -10.12
C SER A 322 1.90 6.39 -8.68
N ILE A 323 3.04 6.89 -8.20
CA ILE A 323 3.45 6.80 -6.79
C ILE A 323 3.82 8.18 -6.29
N ARG A 324 3.17 8.63 -5.20
CA ARG A 324 3.41 9.96 -4.62
C ARG A 324 3.84 9.88 -3.17
N LEU A 325 4.96 10.51 -2.85
CA LEU A 325 5.49 10.69 -1.50
C LEU A 325 5.34 12.17 -1.12
N ASN A 326 4.40 12.47 -0.23
CA ASN A 326 4.08 13.84 0.20
C ASN A 326 4.31 13.99 1.71
N ASP A 327 5.23 14.87 2.10
CA ASP A 327 5.67 15.00 3.51
C ASP A 327 6.02 13.64 4.15
N ALA A 328 6.58 12.73 3.36
CA ALA A 328 6.78 11.34 3.73
C ALA A 328 8.28 11.03 3.91
N GLY A 329 8.58 10.11 4.81
CA GLY A 329 9.97 9.74 5.06
C GLY A 329 10.25 9.14 6.44
N PRO A 330 11.10 8.11 6.54
CA PRO A 330 11.73 7.35 5.45
C PRO A 330 10.75 6.36 4.77
N VAL A 331 10.71 6.34 3.43
CA VAL A 331 9.95 5.39 2.60
C VAL A 331 10.89 4.67 1.62
N THR A 332 10.66 3.38 1.39
CA THR A 332 11.35 2.61 0.34
C THR A 332 10.37 2.26 -0.77
N VAL A 333 10.62 2.76 -1.98
CA VAL A 333 9.89 2.42 -3.21
C VAL A 333 10.80 1.55 -4.07
N ARG A 334 10.47 0.26 -4.23
CA ARG A 334 11.38 -0.67 -4.94
C ARG A 334 10.74 -1.72 -5.83
N ASN A 335 11.41 -2.14 -6.89
CA ASN A 335 10.93 -3.20 -7.79
C ASN A 335 9.54 -2.95 -8.38
N ASN A 336 9.07 -1.70 -8.48
CA ASN A 336 7.78 -1.40 -9.09
C ASN A 336 7.93 -1.23 -10.61
N SER A 337 6.89 -1.60 -11.36
CA SER A 337 6.79 -1.40 -12.81
C SER A 337 5.71 -0.36 -13.09
N ILE A 338 6.09 0.77 -13.67
CA ILE A 338 5.20 1.92 -13.89
C ILE A 338 5.20 2.29 -15.37
N THR A 339 4.01 2.44 -15.96
CA THR A 339 3.85 2.79 -17.38
C THR A 339 2.71 3.78 -17.61
N GLY A 340 2.97 4.81 -18.41
CA GLY A 340 1.93 5.67 -18.99
C GLY A 340 1.54 6.92 -18.21
N ALA A 341 2.21 7.25 -17.11
CA ALA A 341 1.76 8.31 -16.19
C ALA A 341 2.19 9.72 -16.62
N SER A 342 1.59 10.77 -16.05
CA SER A 342 2.17 12.12 -16.15
C SER A 342 3.49 12.17 -15.36
N THR A 343 3.49 11.74 -14.10
CA THR A 343 4.71 11.45 -13.34
C THR A 343 4.71 10.01 -12.85
N GLY A 344 5.77 9.26 -13.10
CA GLY A 344 5.90 7.90 -12.59
C GLY A 344 5.98 7.87 -11.06
N ILE A 345 7.02 8.49 -10.50
CA ILE A 345 7.25 8.59 -9.05
C ILE A 345 7.52 10.04 -8.66
N LEU A 346 6.71 10.59 -7.75
CA LEU A 346 6.85 11.96 -7.24
C LEU A 346 7.29 11.96 -5.78
N ILE A 347 8.33 12.72 -5.46
CA ILE A 347 8.77 13.07 -4.11
C ILE A 347 8.62 14.58 -3.92
N GLU A 348 7.76 15.01 -3.00
CA GLU A 348 7.39 16.43 -2.86
C GLU A 348 7.21 16.92 -1.42
N HIS A 349 7.05 18.23 -1.30
CA HIS A 349 6.87 18.98 -0.05
C HIS A 349 8.08 18.85 0.88
N LEU A 350 7.96 18.20 2.03
CA LEU A 350 9.02 18.05 3.03
C LEU A 350 9.50 16.60 3.13
N SER A 351 9.48 15.88 2.01
CA SER A 351 9.77 14.45 1.96
C SER A 351 11.28 14.17 2.04
N LYS A 352 11.67 13.30 2.99
CA LYS A 352 13.09 13.12 3.37
C LYS A 352 13.46 11.67 3.57
N GLU A 353 14.73 11.35 3.33
CA GLU A 353 15.29 10.02 3.59
C GLU A 353 14.54 8.90 2.83
N ASN A 354 13.98 9.23 1.67
CA ASN A 354 13.30 8.26 0.82
C ASN A 354 14.29 7.59 -0.13
N THR A 355 14.05 6.32 -0.43
CA THR A 355 14.84 5.53 -1.38
C THR A 355 13.94 4.98 -2.46
N VAL A 356 14.19 5.39 -3.71
CA VAL A 356 13.58 4.87 -4.93
C VAL A 356 14.60 3.97 -5.61
N VAL A 357 14.42 2.65 -5.52
CA VAL A 357 15.44 1.69 -5.94
C VAL A 357 14.94 0.53 -6.80
N ASP A 358 15.66 0.17 -7.86
CA ASP A 358 15.33 -0.99 -8.72
C ASP A 358 13.92 -0.93 -9.35
N ASN A 359 13.37 0.26 -9.59
CA ASN A 359 12.08 0.43 -10.27
C ASN A 359 12.26 0.52 -11.78
N THR A 360 11.24 0.13 -12.54
CA THR A 360 11.13 0.37 -13.99
C THR A 360 10.05 1.40 -14.24
N VAL A 361 10.40 2.53 -14.87
CA VAL A 361 9.45 3.60 -15.21
C VAL A 361 9.54 3.93 -16.68
N THR A 362 8.44 3.73 -17.42
CA THR A 362 8.40 3.95 -18.86
C THR A 362 7.19 4.71 -19.37
N ASP A 363 7.33 5.27 -20.58
CA ASP A 363 6.25 5.88 -21.35
C ASP A 363 5.47 6.93 -20.56
N SER A 364 6.14 7.69 -19.70
CA SER A 364 5.57 8.74 -18.85
C SER A 364 6.07 10.13 -19.27
N ASP A 365 5.37 11.21 -18.93
CA ASP A 365 5.89 12.56 -19.24
C ASP A 365 7.18 12.81 -18.41
N VAL A 366 7.15 12.40 -17.13
CA VAL A 366 8.32 12.37 -16.24
C VAL A 366 8.44 11.02 -15.56
N GLY A 367 9.64 10.45 -15.53
CA GLY A 367 9.92 9.19 -14.85
C GLY A 367 9.89 9.33 -13.33
N VAL A 368 10.87 10.05 -12.77
CA VAL A 368 10.98 10.31 -11.32
C VAL A 368 11.22 11.79 -11.07
N THR A 369 10.44 12.40 -10.15
CA THR A 369 10.57 13.80 -9.77
C THR A 369 10.92 13.96 -8.30
N ILE A 370 11.87 14.85 -8.00
CA ILE A 370 12.10 15.38 -6.65
C ILE A 370 11.89 16.88 -6.67
N GLN A 371 10.93 17.38 -5.90
CA GLN A 371 10.57 18.80 -5.91
C GLN A 371 10.36 19.39 -4.51
N GLU A 372 10.32 20.73 -4.47
CA GLU A 372 10.12 21.53 -3.26
C GLU A 372 11.22 21.30 -2.20
N ASP A 373 10.92 21.30 -0.90
CA ASP A 373 11.90 21.16 0.20
C ASP A 373 12.16 19.67 0.55
N SER A 374 12.34 18.86 -0.50
CA SER A 374 12.55 17.41 -0.40
C SER A 374 14.02 17.05 -0.49
N VAL A 375 14.64 16.74 0.66
CA VAL A 375 16.09 16.54 0.79
C VAL A 375 16.49 15.17 1.34
N ASN A 376 17.74 14.76 1.10
CA ASN A 376 18.29 13.47 1.53
C ASN A 376 17.56 12.26 0.91
N ASN A 377 17.04 12.40 -0.30
CA ASN A 377 16.42 11.33 -1.06
C ASN A 377 17.42 10.69 -2.02
N THR A 378 17.25 9.40 -2.30
CA THR A 378 18.11 8.61 -3.20
C THR A 378 17.28 7.94 -4.29
N VAL A 379 17.65 8.17 -5.55
CA VAL A 379 17.15 7.47 -6.74
C VAL A 379 18.28 6.58 -7.23
N GLU A 380 18.17 5.27 -7.03
CA GLU A 380 19.26 4.30 -7.27
C GLU A 380 18.85 3.08 -8.10
N GLY A 381 19.69 2.63 -9.03
CA GLY A 381 19.48 1.32 -9.68
C GLY A 381 18.21 1.19 -10.52
N ASN A 382 17.52 2.30 -10.82
CA ASN A 382 16.26 2.27 -11.57
C ASN A 382 16.53 2.19 -13.08
N THR A 383 15.59 1.59 -13.81
CA THR A 383 15.50 1.66 -15.28
C THR A 383 14.44 2.69 -15.65
N ILE A 384 14.84 3.81 -16.25
CA ILE A 384 13.97 4.94 -16.56
C ILE A 384 14.07 5.21 -18.06
N ALA A 385 13.03 4.83 -18.82
CA ALA A 385 13.12 4.82 -20.27
C ALA A 385 11.89 5.29 -21.04
N ASN A 386 12.09 5.89 -22.21
CA ASN A 386 11.00 6.36 -23.08
C ASN A 386 10.08 7.41 -22.41
N ASN A 387 10.64 8.26 -21.54
CA ASN A 387 9.90 9.35 -20.91
C ASN A 387 10.25 10.69 -21.57
N GLY A 388 9.48 11.75 -21.28
CA GLY A 388 9.94 13.12 -21.57
C GLY A 388 11.21 13.41 -20.76
N ASN A 389 11.06 13.58 -19.45
CA ASN A 389 12.21 13.65 -18.54
C ASN A 389 12.38 12.30 -17.82
N GLY A 390 13.60 11.77 -17.77
CA GLY A 390 13.92 10.58 -16.99
C GLY A 390 13.82 10.87 -15.50
N VAL A 391 14.76 11.67 -15.00
CA VAL A 391 14.75 12.19 -13.63
C VAL A 391 14.65 13.72 -13.65
N GLU A 392 13.68 14.28 -12.94
CA GLU A 392 13.46 15.72 -12.83
C GLU A 392 13.72 16.24 -11.41
N ILE A 393 14.41 17.37 -11.32
CA ILE A 393 14.75 18.04 -10.05
C ILE A 393 14.28 19.50 -10.10
N SER A 394 13.43 19.87 -9.13
CA SER A 394 12.91 21.23 -8.96
C SER A 394 12.87 21.63 -7.48
N LEU A 395 14.04 22.00 -6.93
CA LEU A 395 14.21 22.36 -5.51
C LEU A 395 14.33 23.87 -5.38
N VAL A 396 13.32 24.51 -4.78
CA VAL A 396 13.24 25.97 -4.62
C VAL A 396 12.73 26.35 -3.23
N ASP A 397 13.30 27.41 -2.67
CA ASP A 397 12.96 27.94 -1.35
C ASP A 397 13.09 26.89 -0.22
N SER A 398 14.09 26.00 -0.34
CA SER A 398 14.36 24.95 0.65
C SER A 398 14.77 25.55 1.99
N TYR A 399 14.20 25.02 3.08
CA TYR A 399 14.50 25.50 4.44
C TYR A 399 15.49 24.61 5.18
N GLU A 400 15.63 23.36 4.74
CA GLU A 400 16.55 22.39 5.32
C GLU A 400 17.71 22.07 4.39
N ASP A 401 18.91 21.97 4.97
CA ASP A 401 20.09 21.55 4.24
C ASP A 401 20.07 20.03 4.04
N GLY A 402 20.30 19.56 2.82
CA GLY A 402 20.50 18.15 2.54
C GLY A 402 20.97 17.89 1.13
N THR A 403 21.24 16.63 0.80
CA THR A 403 21.78 16.26 -0.51
C THR A 403 20.94 15.15 -1.12
N ASN A 404 20.47 15.37 -2.34
CA ASN A 404 19.80 14.34 -3.12
C ASN A 404 20.80 13.60 -4.00
N TYR A 405 20.58 12.30 -4.21
CA TYR A 405 21.46 11.44 -4.99
C TYR A 405 20.69 10.77 -6.13
N VAL A 406 21.20 10.90 -7.35
CA VAL A 406 20.78 10.12 -8.51
C VAL A 406 21.95 9.24 -8.90
N ARG A 407 21.90 7.95 -8.58
CA ARG A 407 23.08 7.08 -8.73
C ARG A 407 22.82 5.68 -9.26
N GLY A 408 23.70 5.17 -10.12
CA GLY A 408 23.60 3.78 -10.57
C GLY A 408 22.35 3.46 -11.41
N ASN A 409 21.65 4.45 -11.95
CA ASN A 409 20.45 4.25 -12.75
C ASN A 409 20.81 3.99 -14.22
N ASP A 410 19.92 3.28 -14.93
CA ASP A 410 19.90 3.14 -16.38
C ASP A 410 18.83 4.07 -16.96
N ILE A 411 19.25 5.19 -17.55
CA ILE A 411 18.39 6.29 -18.00
C ILE A 411 18.53 6.43 -19.52
N VAL A 412 17.57 5.88 -20.25
CA VAL A 412 17.72 5.61 -21.69
C VAL A 412 16.51 6.04 -22.52
N ASP A 413 16.73 6.51 -23.75
CA ASP A 413 15.65 6.86 -24.69
C ASP A 413 14.65 7.92 -24.18
N ASN A 414 15.07 8.85 -23.31
CA ASN A 414 14.25 9.98 -22.85
C ASN A 414 14.54 11.27 -23.65
N GLU A 415 13.69 12.30 -23.60
CA GLU A 415 14.06 13.63 -24.12
C GLU A 415 15.23 14.21 -23.30
N ASN A 416 15.10 14.22 -21.98
CA ASN A 416 16.20 14.56 -21.08
C ASN A 416 16.43 13.41 -20.11
N GLY A 417 17.65 12.89 -20.00
CA GLY A 417 17.97 11.84 -19.05
C GLY A 417 17.80 12.33 -17.61
N VAL A 418 18.60 13.33 -17.21
CA VAL A 418 18.40 14.10 -15.97
C VAL A 418 18.12 15.55 -16.32
N PHE A 419 16.94 16.04 -15.93
CA PHE A 419 16.52 17.43 -16.10
C PHE A 419 16.53 18.14 -14.74
N VAL A 420 17.25 19.25 -14.66
CA VAL A 420 17.27 20.12 -13.48
C VAL A 420 16.66 21.46 -13.87
N GLU A 421 15.41 21.67 -13.44
CA GLU A 421 14.70 22.93 -13.62
C GLU A 421 15.31 24.00 -12.71
N ALA A 422 15.53 23.65 -11.45
CA ALA A 422 16.04 24.53 -10.41
C ALA A 422 16.59 23.70 -9.24
N THR A 423 17.65 24.20 -8.59
CA THR A 423 18.04 23.68 -7.29
C THR A 423 18.74 24.74 -6.43
N ASP A 424 18.35 24.84 -5.16
CA ASP A 424 19.07 25.56 -4.11
C ASP A 424 19.76 24.62 -3.10
N GLN A 425 19.70 23.31 -3.35
CA GLN A 425 20.35 22.26 -2.55
C GLN A 425 21.36 21.43 -3.37
N PRO A 426 22.38 20.84 -2.74
CA PRO A 426 23.30 19.92 -3.42
C PRO A 426 22.61 18.74 -4.09
N LEU A 427 23.01 18.45 -5.33
CA LEU A 427 22.61 17.28 -6.10
C LEU A 427 23.85 16.52 -6.58
N VAL A 428 23.90 15.22 -6.30
CA VAL A 428 24.97 14.34 -6.80
C VAL A 428 24.39 13.40 -7.84
N VAL A 429 24.93 13.46 -9.06
CA VAL A 429 24.60 12.56 -10.17
C VAL A 429 25.81 11.68 -10.44
N GLU A 430 25.78 10.42 -10.02
CA GLU A 430 26.97 9.56 -10.09
C GLU A 430 26.71 8.13 -10.55
N SER A 431 27.68 7.51 -11.21
CA SER A 431 27.60 6.08 -11.58
C SER A 431 26.40 5.68 -12.44
N ASN A 432 25.71 6.62 -13.09
CA ASN A 432 24.56 6.32 -13.95
C ASN A 432 25.03 5.94 -15.37
N GLN A 433 24.24 5.09 -16.02
CA GLN A 433 24.27 4.87 -17.46
C GLN A 433 23.20 5.78 -18.08
N ILE A 434 23.63 6.82 -18.79
CA ILE A 434 22.74 7.81 -19.40
C ILE A 434 23.02 7.82 -20.90
N SER A 435 22.19 7.12 -21.66
CA SER A 435 22.40 6.95 -23.10
C SER A 435 21.16 7.10 -23.95
N ASP A 436 21.36 7.36 -25.25
CA ASP A 436 20.29 7.41 -26.25
C ASP A 436 19.17 8.44 -25.94
N ASN A 437 19.40 9.37 -25.02
CA ASN A 437 18.48 10.48 -24.75
C ASN A 437 18.71 11.61 -25.77
N GLU A 438 17.80 12.57 -25.90
CA GLU A 438 18.12 13.80 -26.65
C GLU A 438 19.22 14.60 -25.92
N ASN A 439 19.02 14.87 -24.63
CA ASN A 439 20.06 15.40 -23.74
C ASN A 439 20.34 14.41 -22.62
N GLY A 440 21.60 14.09 -22.35
CA GLY A 440 21.96 13.24 -21.21
C GLY A 440 21.60 13.93 -19.89
N ILE A 441 22.19 15.09 -19.63
CA ILE A 441 21.87 15.95 -18.49
C ILE A 441 21.58 17.35 -19.01
N LYS A 442 20.44 17.93 -18.60
CA LYS A 442 20.07 19.30 -18.93
C LYS A 442 19.84 20.11 -17.65
N VAL A 443 20.48 21.25 -17.54
CA VAL A 443 20.25 22.23 -16.47
C VAL A 443 19.67 23.49 -17.09
N GLN A 444 18.45 23.83 -16.71
CA GLN A 444 17.71 24.93 -17.32
C GLN A 444 18.17 26.31 -16.82
N ALA A 445 18.17 27.28 -17.74
CA ALA A 445 18.23 28.69 -17.39
C ALA A 445 16.88 29.14 -16.83
N SER A 446 16.72 29.07 -15.50
CA SER A 446 15.46 29.43 -14.84
C SER A 446 15.49 30.83 -14.24
N ALA A 447 14.50 31.65 -14.60
CA ALA A 447 14.23 32.93 -13.94
C ALA A 447 13.36 32.80 -12.67
N VAL A 448 12.93 31.57 -12.36
CA VAL A 448 12.07 31.26 -11.19
C VAL A 448 12.88 31.34 -9.90
N CYS A 449 14.16 31.00 -9.96
CA CYS A 449 15.07 31.12 -8.85
C CYS A 449 15.46 32.57 -8.56
N SER A 450 15.63 32.89 -7.28
CA SER A 450 16.38 34.10 -6.89
C SER A 450 17.81 34.03 -7.45
N ALA A 451 18.51 35.16 -7.58
CA ALA A 451 19.83 35.28 -8.22
C ALA A 451 21.00 34.49 -7.55
N GLY A 452 20.71 33.47 -6.74
CA GLY A 452 21.66 32.52 -6.16
C GLY A 452 21.16 31.06 -6.14
N ALA A 453 20.09 30.72 -6.87
CA ALA A 453 19.57 29.35 -6.99
C ALA A 453 19.58 28.86 -8.45
N GLU A 454 20.50 29.39 -9.27
CA GLU A 454 20.75 28.91 -10.65
C GLU A 454 21.38 27.50 -10.65
N GLY A 455 21.76 26.97 -9.48
CA GLY A 455 21.88 25.54 -9.16
C GLY A 455 23.05 24.78 -9.77
N ALA A 456 23.57 25.19 -10.93
CA ALA A 456 24.62 24.47 -11.65
C ALA A 456 25.90 24.26 -10.81
N GLU A 457 26.24 25.22 -9.94
CA GLU A 457 27.37 25.09 -8.99
C GLU A 457 27.13 24.10 -7.84
N LEU A 458 25.87 23.78 -7.56
CA LEU A 458 25.44 22.82 -6.53
C LEU A 458 25.36 21.39 -7.07
N LEU A 459 25.53 21.21 -8.38
CA LEU A 459 25.56 19.91 -9.03
C LEU A 459 26.98 19.33 -9.05
N SER A 460 27.08 18.06 -8.64
CA SER A 460 28.28 17.27 -8.86
C SER A 460 27.95 16.08 -9.74
N VAL A 461 28.50 16.09 -10.96
CA VAL A 461 28.27 15.04 -11.95
C VAL A 461 29.57 14.28 -12.17
N HIS A 462 29.67 13.03 -11.73
CA HIS A 462 30.91 12.25 -11.89
C HIS A 462 30.70 10.74 -11.94
N GLY A 463 31.63 10.03 -12.56
CA GLY A 463 31.57 8.56 -12.65
C GLY A 463 30.40 8.06 -13.47
N ASN A 464 29.74 8.88 -14.27
CA ASN A 464 28.65 8.45 -15.16
C ASN A 464 29.20 7.99 -16.51
N THR A 465 28.43 7.15 -17.20
CA THR A 465 28.57 6.90 -18.64
C THR A 465 27.54 7.74 -19.36
N LEU A 466 28.01 8.77 -20.09
CA LEU A 466 27.21 9.65 -20.95
C LEU A 466 27.49 9.25 -22.39
N ALA A 467 26.68 8.39 -23.00
CA ALA A 467 26.98 7.82 -24.32
C ALA A 467 25.80 8.01 -25.28
N ASP A 468 26.08 8.25 -26.57
CA ASP A 468 25.07 8.24 -27.64
C ASP A 468 23.85 9.18 -27.43
N ASN A 469 23.93 10.14 -26.51
CA ASN A 469 22.92 11.20 -26.37
C ASN A 469 22.99 12.14 -27.59
N ALA A 470 21.84 12.42 -28.19
CA ALA A 470 21.74 12.91 -29.57
C ALA A 470 22.20 14.36 -29.75
N ALA A 471 21.87 15.24 -28.81
CA ALA A 471 22.21 16.65 -28.85
C ALA A 471 23.38 16.97 -27.92
N TYR A 472 23.27 16.60 -26.64
CA TYR A 472 24.27 16.89 -25.62
C TYR A 472 24.42 15.73 -24.64
N GLY A 473 25.64 15.49 -24.15
CA GLY A 473 25.85 14.73 -22.93
C GLY A 473 25.51 15.56 -21.71
N VAL A 474 25.97 16.82 -21.71
CA VAL A 474 25.60 17.82 -20.71
C VAL A 474 25.29 19.14 -21.41
N LEU A 475 24.04 19.60 -21.27
CA LEU A 475 23.56 20.91 -21.65
C LEU A 475 23.36 21.75 -20.39
N ASN A 476 24.27 22.69 -20.13
CA ASN A 476 24.09 23.70 -19.11
C ASN A 476 23.61 24.99 -19.79
N GLU A 477 22.40 25.46 -19.45
CA GLU A 477 21.88 26.73 -19.96
C GLU A 477 22.20 27.90 -18.99
N ASN A 478 22.69 27.61 -17.78
CA ASN A 478 23.06 28.63 -16.80
C ASN A 478 24.42 29.28 -17.09
N GLY A 479 24.64 30.45 -16.49
CA GLY A 479 25.93 31.14 -16.56
C GLY A 479 27.00 30.59 -15.61
N ASP A 480 26.58 29.86 -14.58
CA ASP A 480 27.50 29.21 -13.64
C ASP A 480 28.10 27.94 -14.22
N VAL A 481 29.34 27.63 -13.80
CA VAL A 481 30.06 26.44 -14.26
C VAL A 481 29.54 25.19 -13.55
N LEU A 482 29.11 24.20 -14.32
CA LEU A 482 28.73 22.88 -13.82
C LEU A 482 29.95 21.95 -13.75
N ASN A 483 30.18 21.31 -12.60
CA ASN A 483 31.27 20.33 -12.45
C ASN A 483 30.85 18.93 -12.94
N ALA A 484 31.33 18.56 -14.13
CA ALA A 484 31.10 17.27 -14.80
C ALA A 484 32.40 16.48 -15.03
N THR A 485 33.34 16.56 -14.08
CA THR A 485 34.60 15.82 -14.15
C THR A 485 34.45 14.34 -13.81
N GLY A 486 35.35 13.51 -14.31
CA GLY A 486 35.39 12.08 -14.00
C GLY A 486 34.27 11.26 -14.64
N ASN A 487 33.65 11.74 -15.71
CA ASN A 487 32.65 10.99 -16.50
C ASN A 487 33.28 10.34 -17.73
N PHE A 488 32.68 9.25 -18.23
CA PHE A 488 32.97 8.68 -19.54
C PHE A 488 31.97 9.22 -20.56
N TRP A 489 32.45 9.94 -21.57
CA TRP A 489 31.59 10.66 -22.54
C TRP A 489 31.22 9.83 -23.77
N GLY A 490 31.20 8.50 -23.64
CA GLY A 490 30.98 7.58 -24.78
C GLY A 490 32.22 7.33 -25.64
N ALA A 491 33.30 8.10 -25.43
CA ALA A 491 34.57 7.93 -26.14
C ALA A 491 35.79 8.14 -25.24
N SER A 492 36.86 7.39 -25.52
CA SER A 492 38.10 7.46 -24.74
C SER A 492 38.86 8.78 -24.89
N ASP A 493 38.60 9.51 -25.97
CA ASP A 493 39.19 10.80 -26.28
C ASP A 493 38.37 12.00 -25.79
N GLY A 494 37.32 11.76 -25.00
CA GLY A 494 36.58 12.80 -24.28
C GLY A 494 35.36 13.35 -25.02
N PRO A 495 34.72 14.39 -24.47
CA PRO A 495 33.56 15.01 -25.07
C PRO A 495 33.89 15.74 -26.37
N SER A 496 32.87 15.90 -27.22
CA SER A 496 32.91 16.86 -28.31
C SER A 496 32.34 18.21 -27.86
N SER A 497 32.52 19.24 -28.69
CA SER A 497 31.73 20.46 -28.61
C SER A 497 30.43 20.26 -29.37
N ALA A 498 29.37 20.96 -28.97
CA ALA A 498 28.17 21.05 -29.80
C ALA A 498 28.48 21.71 -31.16
N ASP A 499 27.60 21.52 -32.15
CA ASP A 499 27.76 22.12 -33.47
C ASP A 499 27.55 23.64 -33.41
N ASP A 500 28.64 24.36 -33.16
CA ASP A 500 28.71 25.81 -33.04
C ASP A 500 29.90 26.39 -33.84
N ALA A 501 29.79 27.66 -34.23
CA ALA A 501 30.83 28.38 -34.97
C ALA A 501 32.12 28.61 -34.15
N ASP A 502 32.01 28.66 -32.83
CA ASP A 502 33.11 28.95 -31.91
C ASP A 502 33.78 27.67 -31.36
N ALA A 503 33.31 26.48 -31.78
CA ALA A 503 33.91 25.19 -31.44
C ALA A 503 35.34 25.00 -32.02
N PRO A 504 36.22 24.23 -31.36
CA PRO A 504 35.99 23.50 -30.11
C PRO A 504 36.05 24.39 -28.88
N PHE A 505 35.22 24.09 -27.88
CA PHE A 505 35.14 24.82 -26.63
C PHE A 505 36.27 24.44 -25.67
N GLU A 506 36.84 25.44 -24.99
CA GLU A 506 37.79 25.26 -23.89
C GLU A 506 37.05 24.93 -22.57
N ASP A 507 37.56 23.95 -21.81
CA ASP A 507 37.14 23.69 -20.43
C ASP A 507 37.32 24.99 -19.60
N PRO A 508 36.31 25.40 -18.82
CA PRO A 508 36.32 26.69 -18.12
C PRO A 508 37.41 26.81 -17.04
N VAL A 509 37.96 25.68 -16.57
CA VAL A 509 38.96 25.63 -15.50
C VAL A 509 40.34 25.29 -16.04
N THR A 510 40.46 24.31 -16.93
CA THR A 510 41.75 23.77 -17.38
C THR A 510 42.18 24.26 -18.76
N GLY A 511 41.22 24.70 -19.59
CA GLY A 511 41.45 25.08 -20.99
C GLY A 511 41.67 23.90 -21.93
N GLU A 512 41.43 22.66 -21.49
CA GLU A 512 41.45 21.49 -22.37
C GLU A 512 40.30 21.60 -23.39
N LEU A 513 40.50 21.13 -24.62
CA LEU A 513 39.51 21.31 -25.68
C LEU A 513 38.53 20.13 -25.74
N ALA A 514 37.23 20.41 -25.82
CA ALA A 514 36.19 19.42 -26.12
C ALA A 514 36.21 19.05 -27.62
N ASN A 515 37.25 18.34 -28.05
CA ASN A 515 37.49 17.96 -29.45
C ASN A 515 37.51 16.44 -29.68
N GLY A 516 37.02 15.69 -28.68
CA GLY A 516 36.89 14.23 -28.73
C GLY A 516 35.72 13.78 -29.62
N SER A 517 35.53 12.47 -29.66
CA SER A 517 34.45 11.81 -30.42
C SER A 517 33.24 11.41 -29.58
N GLY A 518 33.26 11.75 -28.28
CA GLY A 518 32.16 11.51 -27.36
C GLY A 518 30.98 12.44 -27.58
N THR A 519 29.99 12.34 -26.69
CA THR A 519 28.83 13.23 -26.68
C THR A 519 29.21 14.66 -26.28
N ALA A 520 28.37 15.63 -26.65
CA ALA A 520 28.73 17.04 -26.64
C ALA A 520 28.56 17.73 -25.27
N VAL A 521 29.37 18.77 -25.03
CA VAL A 521 29.16 19.78 -23.97
C VAL A 521 28.64 21.11 -24.56
N SER A 522 27.89 21.87 -23.76
CA SER A 522 27.39 23.21 -24.11
C SER A 522 28.46 24.31 -24.04
N GLU A 523 28.21 25.40 -24.75
CA GLU A 523 28.98 26.65 -24.70
C GLU A 523 28.46 27.56 -23.57
N ASP A 524 29.33 28.35 -22.94
CA ASP A 524 28.94 29.43 -22.03
C ASP A 524 28.23 30.55 -22.83
N PRO A 525 26.97 30.89 -22.49
CA PRO A 525 26.24 31.96 -23.18
C PRO A 525 26.90 33.34 -23.08
N ASN A 526 27.87 33.53 -22.18
CA ASN A 526 28.60 34.78 -21.95
C ASN A 526 30.06 34.75 -22.42
N ALA A 527 30.57 33.61 -22.91
CA ALA A 527 31.97 33.46 -23.30
C ALA A 527 32.15 32.54 -24.54
N ALA A 528 32.15 33.17 -25.71
CA ALA A 528 32.35 32.48 -26.99
C ALA A 528 33.64 31.63 -27.01
N GLY A 529 33.54 30.37 -27.43
CA GLY A 529 34.61 29.39 -27.50
C GLY A 529 34.99 28.76 -26.15
N GLN A 530 34.24 29.03 -25.08
CA GLN A 530 34.43 28.45 -23.76
C GLN A 530 33.18 27.66 -23.35
N SER A 531 33.36 26.49 -22.74
CA SER A 531 32.24 25.70 -22.21
C SER A 531 31.85 26.22 -20.82
N ASN A 532 30.56 26.14 -20.48
CA ASN A 532 30.06 26.28 -19.10
C ASN A 532 29.96 24.92 -18.37
N VAL A 533 30.60 23.89 -18.90
CA VAL A 533 30.73 22.56 -18.28
C VAL A 533 32.21 22.29 -18.04
N HIS A 534 32.58 22.05 -16.77
CA HIS A 534 33.91 21.60 -16.41
C HIS A 534 34.00 20.08 -16.57
N PHE A 535 34.59 19.62 -17.68
CA PHE A 535 34.61 18.21 -18.09
C PHE A 535 35.97 17.52 -17.88
N ASP A 536 37.06 18.29 -17.74
CA ASP A 536 38.42 17.75 -17.58
C ASP A 536 38.80 17.54 -16.10
N SER A 537 39.26 16.36 -15.66
CA SER A 537 39.56 15.16 -16.44
C SER A 537 38.36 14.26 -16.67
N TRP A 538 38.26 13.67 -17.87
CA TRP A 538 37.30 12.61 -18.17
C TRP A 538 37.90 11.20 -18.03
N LEU A 539 37.04 10.19 -17.98
CA LEU A 539 37.42 8.78 -18.01
C LEU A 539 37.66 8.31 -19.44
N GLN A 540 38.69 7.49 -19.66
CA GLN A 540 39.00 6.92 -21.00
C GLN A 540 38.21 5.65 -21.32
N GLN A 541 37.51 5.10 -20.32
CA GLN A 541 36.69 3.90 -20.43
C GLN A 541 35.47 4.10 -19.52
N PRO A 542 34.35 3.41 -19.77
CA PRO A 542 33.25 3.36 -18.82
C PRO A 542 33.77 3.02 -17.43
N PRO A 543 33.20 3.61 -16.36
CA PRO A 543 33.48 3.18 -15.00
C PRO A 543 33.22 1.67 -14.89
N GLU A 544 34.08 0.93 -14.18
CA GLU A 544 33.79 -0.48 -13.88
C GLU A 544 32.48 -0.55 -13.10
N ASP A 545 31.54 -1.43 -13.49
CA ASP A 545 30.28 -1.65 -12.78
C ASP A 545 30.54 -1.80 -11.28
N ALA A 546 30.21 -0.78 -10.49
CA ALA A 546 30.33 -0.81 -9.03
C ALA A 546 29.21 -1.66 -8.39
N GLY A 547 28.71 -2.69 -9.09
CA GLY A 547 27.42 -3.34 -8.79
C GLY A 547 27.36 -4.85 -9.07
N ALA A 548 28.35 -5.63 -8.64
CA ALA A 548 28.17 -7.08 -8.41
C ALA A 548 29.09 -7.60 -7.29
N GLY A 549 29.23 -6.84 -6.20
CA GLY A 549 29.92 -7.27 -4.98
C GLY A 549 29.06 -8.19 -4.12
N ASN A 550 28.56 -9.30 -4.67
CA ASN A 550 28.08 -10.42 -3.87
C ASN A 550 29.28 -11.20 -3.34
N GLU A 551 29.96 -10.65 -2.33
CA GLU A 551 30.86 -11.43 -1.48
C GLU A 551 30.19 -11.67 -0.13
N SER A 552 29.63 -12.87 -0.01
CA SER A 552 29.47 -13.58 1.24
C SER A 552 30.74 -13.49 2.09
N ALA A 553 30.70 -12.69 3.15
CA ALA A 553 31.69 -12.72 4.21
C ALA A 553 31.12 -13.48 5.42
N SER A 554 31.47 -14.77 5.45
CA SER A 554 31.57 -15.74 6.57
C SER A 554 30.72 -15.56 7.82
#